data_AF-A0AAW3YXY9-F1
#
_entry.id   AF-A0AAW3YXY9-F1
#
_cell.length_a   1.000
_cell.length_b   1.000
_cell.length_c   1.000
_cell.angle_alpha   90.00
_cell.angle_beta   90.00
_cell.angle_gamma   90.00
#
_symmetry.space_group_name_H-M   'P 1'
#
loop_
_entity.id
_entity.type
_entity.pdbx_description
1 polymer ?
#
loop_
_entity_poly.entity_id
_entity_poly.type
_entity_poly.pdbx_seq_one_letter_code
_entity_poly.pdbx_strand_id
1 'polypeptide(L)' 'NRIFKSYSNVITPHQLRHFFCTNAIEKGFSIHEVANQAGHSNIHTTLLYTNPNQLQLKNKMELL' A
#
# COMPACT_ATOMS: atom_id res chain seq x y z
N ASN A 1 11.28 -16.57 0.99
CA ASN A 1 12.18 -15.53 0.42
C ASN A 1 13.61 -15.98 0.12
N ARG A 2 13.87 -17.24 -0.28
CA ARG A 2 15.25 -17.66 -0.63
C ARG A 2 15.74 -17.06 -1.95
N ILE A 3 14.85 -16.93 -2.93
CA ILE A 3 15.18 -16.39 -4.26
C ILE A 3 15.51 -14.89 -4.19
N PHE A 4 14.69 -14.07 -3.53
CA PHE A 4 14.97 -12.63 -3.47
C PHE A 4 16.29 -12.27 -2.78
N LYS A 5 16.72 -13.06 -1.79
CA LYS A 5 18.00 -12.86 -1.11
C LYS A 5 19.21 -13.01 -2.04
N SER A 6 19.10 -13.75 -3.15
CA SER A 6 20.21 -13.82 -4.12
C SER A 6 20.34 -12.57 -4.98
N TYR A 7 19.31 -11.72 -5.03
CA TYR A 7 19.28 -10.51 -5.87
C TYR A 7 19.34 -9.22 -5.06
N SER A 8 18.84 -9.20 -3.83
CA SER A 8 18.93 -8.04 -2.95
C SER A 8 18.84 -8.43 -1.47
N ASN A 9 19.75 -7.85 -0.69
CA ASN A 9 19.68 -7.90 0.78
C ASN A 9 18.88 -6.73 1.38
N VAL A 10 18.58 -5.71 0.56
CA VAL A 10 17.90 -4.48 0.99
C VAL A 10 16.43 -4.51 0.61
N ILE A 11 16.13 -4.89 -0.64
CA ILE A 11 14.78 -4.93 -1.18
C ILE A 11 14.17 -6.31 -0.93
N THR A 12 13.07 -6.34 -0.20
CA THR A 12 12.35 -7.56 0.15
C THR A 12 10.96 -7.59 -0.51
N PRO A 13 10.40 -8.78 -0.76
CA PRO A 13 9.02 -8.90 -1.26
C PRO A 13 7.96 -8.21 -0.38
N HIS A 14 8.21 -8.10 0.92
CA HIS A 14 7.30 -7.39 1.82
C HIS A 14 7.32 -5.87 1.55
N GLN A 15 8.50 -5.28 1.32
CA GLN A 15 8.62 -3.87 0.93
C GLN A 15 7.97 -3.60 -0.43
N LEU A 16 8.12 -4.52 -1.40
CA LEU A 16 7.44 -4.38 -2.70
C LEU A 16 5.92 -4.42 -2.56
N ARG A 17 5.38 -5.33 -1.73
CA ARG A 17 3.94 -5.36 -1.42
C ARG A 17 3.48 -4.07 -0.74
N HIS A 18 4.26 -3.57 0.22
CA HIS A 18 3.97 -2.31 0.89
C HIS A 18 3.94 -1.14 -0.11
N PHE A 19 4.96 -1.03 -0.95
CA PHE A 19 5.04 -0.01 -1.98
C PHE A 19 3.83 -0.06 -2.92
N PHE A 20 3.48 -1.26 -3.40
CA PHE A 20 2.31 -1.45 -4.26
C PHE A 20 1.01 -0.98 -3.59
N CYS A 21 0.74 -1.43 -2.36
CA CYS A 21 -0.52 -1.10 -1.67
C CYS A 21 -0.64 0.40 -1.39
N THR A 22 0.42 1.04 -0.89
CA THR A 22 0.44 2.48 -0.63
C THR A 22 0.23 3.28 -1.91
N ASN A 23 1.02 3.01 -2.97
CA ASN A 23 0.92 3.73 -4.24
C ASN A 23 -0.43 3.53 -4.94
N ALA A 24 -1.06 2.35 -4.83
CA ALA A 24 -2.39 2.12 -5.39
C ALA A 24 -3.46 2.95 -4.69
N ILE A 25 -3.42 3.01 -3.34
CA ILE A 25 -4.33 3.84 -2.55
C ILE A 25 -4.13 5.34 -2.87
N GLU A 26 -2.89 5.79 -2.98
CA GLU A 26 -2.57 7.18 -3.35
C GLU A 26 -3.08 7.55 -4.76
N LYS A 27 -3.09 6.58 -5.68
CA LYS A 27 -3.66 6.74 -7.03
C LYS A 27 -5.18 6.63 -7.08
N GLY A 28 -5.85 6.48 -5.94
CA GLY A 28 -7.30 6.51 -5.82
C GLY A 28 -8.00 5.15 -5.95
N PHE A 29 -7.25 4.04 -5.90
CA PHE A 29 -7.87 2.71 -5.80
C PHE A 29 -8.56 2.57 -4.44
N SER A 30 -9.72 1.90 -4.44
CA SER A 30 -10.39 1.56 -3.20
C SER A 30 -9.61 0.51 -2.42
N ILE A 31 -9.80 0.50 -1.08
CA ILE A 31 -9.15 -0.46 -0.19
C ILE A 31 -9.52 -1.91 -0.57
N HIS A 32 -10.75 -2.13 -1.05
CA HIS A 32 -11.21 -3.45 -1.49
C HIS A 32 -10.48 -3.94 -2.75
N GLU A 33 -10.29 -3.07 -3.75
CA GLU A 33 -9.54 -3.40 -4.95
C GLU A 33 -8.08 -3.74 -4.62
N VAL A 34 -7.44 -2.93 -3.77
CA VAL A 34 -6.06 -3.16 -3.34
C VAL A 34 -5.93 -4.45 -2.53
N ALA A 35 -6.88 -4.72 -1.62
CA ALA A 35 -6.88 -5.96 -0.83
C ALA A 35 -7.03 -7.20 -1.72
N ASN A 36 -7.92 -7.15 -2.71
CA ASN A 36 -8.11 -8.24 -3.66
C ASN A 36 -6.82 -8.49 -4.47
N GLN A 37 -6.19 -7.43 -4.99
CA GLN A 37 -4.94 -7.53 -5.75
C GLN A 37 -3.75 -8.01 -4.89
N ALA A 38 -3.71 -7.63 -3.62
CA ALA A 38 -2.67 -8.07 -2.68
C ALA A 38 -2.93 -9.47 -2.11
N GLY A 39 -4.09 -10.07 -2.38
CA GLY A 39 -4.50 -11.38 -1.85
C GLY A 39 -4.75 -11.36 -0.33
N HIS A 40 -5.18 -10.22 0.22
CA HIS A 40 -5.44 -10.08 1.64
C HIS A 40 -6.83 -10.62 1.99
N SER A 41 -6.88 -11.74 2.72
CA SER A 41 -8.11 -12.29 3.28
C SER A 41 -8.70 -11.43 4.40
N ASN A 42 -7.87 -10.61 5.07
CA ASN A 42 -8.30 -9.67 6.09
C ASN A 42 -8.08 -8.22 5.61
N ILE A 43 -9.17 -7.50 5.39
CA ILE A 43 -9.16 -6.10 4.93
C ILE A 43 -8.38 -5.17 5.87
N HIS A 44 -8.29 -5.51 7.16
CA HIS A 44 -7.54 -4.75 8.16
C HIS A 44 -6.05 -4.66 7.83
N THR A 45 -5.48 -5.65 7.14
CA THR A 45 -4.09 -5.58 6.67
C THR A 45 -3.87 -4.54 5.59
N THR A 46 -4.87 -4.30 4.73
CA THR A 46 -4.81 -3.25 3.71
C THR A 46 -5.04 -1.85 4.31
N LEU A 47 -5.89 -1.75 5.34
CA LEU A 47 -6.12 -0.51 6.08
C LEU A 47 -4.84 0.07 6.70
N LEU A 48 -3.84 -0.75 7.01
CA LEU A 48 -2.55 -0.27 7.51
C LEU A 48 -1.81 0.62 6.49
N TYR A 49 -2.15 0.53 5.20
CA TYR A 49 -1.55 1.34 4.14
C TYR A 49 -2.28 2.66 3.88
N THR A 50 -3.40 2.93 4.56
CA THR A 50 -4.21 4.12 4.31
C THR A 50 -3.83 5.33 5.15
N ASN A 51 -2.72 5.30 5.90
CA ASN A 51 -2.31 6.39 6.80
C ASN A 51 -2.25 7.73 6.03
N PRO A 52 -3.27 8.59 6.14
CA PRO A 52 -3.26 9.85 5.43
C PRO A 52 -2.32 10.77 6.19
N ASN A 53 -1.31 11.29 5.51
CA ASN A 53 -0.53 12.39 6.09
C ASN A 53 -1.48 13.59 6.30
N GLN A 54 -1.36 14.33 7.40
CA GLN A 54 -2.25 15.48 7.70
C GLN A 54 -2.34 16.46 6.52
N LEU A 55 -1.25 16.62 5.79
CA LEU A 55 -1.17 17.43 4.58
C LEU A 55 -2.07 16.91 3.45
N GLN A 56 -2.14 15.59 3.25
CA GLN A 56 -2.98 14.98 2.21
C GLN A 56 -4.46 15.12 2.53
N LEU A 57 -4.85 15.03 3.81
CA LEU A 57 -6.23 15.25 4.23
C LEU A 57 -6.66 16.69 3.98
N LYS A 58 -5.80 17.66 4.32
CA LYS A 58 -6.04 19.09 4.09
C LYS A 58 -6.22 19.41 2.60
N ASN A 59 -5.33 18.92 1.74
CA ASN A 59 -5.42 19.14 0.30
C ASN A 59 -6.71 18.56 -0.31
N LYS A 60 -7.17 17.39 0.18
CA LYS A 60 -8.45 16.80 -0.27
C LYS A 60 -9.66 17.64 0.15
N MET A 61 -9.62 18.26 1.33
CA MET A 61 -10.70 19.13 1.81
C MET A 61 -10.73 20.47 1.08
N GLU A 62 -9.58 21.01 0.66
CA GLU A 62 -9.51 22.25 -0.13
C GLU A 62 -9.98 22.08 -1.59
N LEU A 63 -10.13 20.85 -2.07
CA LEU A 63 -10.62 20.52 -3.42
C LEU A 63 -12.14 20.26 -3.50
N LEU A 64 -12.85 20.34 -2.38
CA LEU A 64 -14.31 20.19 -2.28
C LEU A 64 -14.99 21.57 -2.19
#